data_AF-A0A484NAH4-F1
#
_entry.id   AF-A0A484NAH4-F1
#
_cell.length_a   1.000
_cell.length_b   1.000
_cell.length_c   1.000
_cell.angle_alpha   90.00
_cell.angle_beta   90.00
_cell.angle_gamma   90.00
#
_symmetry.space_group_name_H-M   'P 1'
#
loop_
_entity.id
_entity.type
_entity.pdbx_description
1 polymer ?
#
loop_
_entity_poly.entity_id
_entity_poly.type
_entity_poly.pdbx_seq_one_letter_code
_entity_poly.pdbx_strand_id
1 'polypeptide(L)'
;MARRGIHTTELGCIACDDLSYLGAGKEGWLVGNPNLLTALDTHSIALANRSIILLIHWLGGGGGDADSKIVPDLSPIEPEYISALEWLVFGDIKVIAVGTSCGYLLIYSLRGDLIHKQLVYTGRIFKLRVRGTKRDQMQETSLEEVCVVMPGTVARFEGSDIQRMLERWFRERYSGSWDHPNNRGLEDSGDFFGRLPYQLWNVNKYGSCVDAAITGVMPPPLMELQLLLLLASQVSIITVQSPWEIMP
;
A
#
# COMPACT_ATOMS: atom_id res chain seq x y z
N MET A 1 9.96 -38.84 12.77
CA MET A 1 9.49 -37.50 13.17
C MET A 1 10.02 -36.47 12.17
N ALA A 2 9.19 -36.04 11.22
CA ALA A 2 9.59 -35.06 10.22
C ALA A 2 9.53 -33.65 10.83
N ARG A 3 10.69 -32.99 10.95
CA ARG A 3 10.78 -31.56 11.29
C ARG A 3 10.07 -30.77 10.18
N ARG A 4 8.95 -30.12 10.49
CA ARG A 4 8.34 -29.12 9.61
C ARG A 4 9.33 -27.96 9.49
N GLY A 5 10.04 -27.88 8.35
CA GLY A 5 10.94 -26.79 8.04
C GLY A 5 10.14 -25.49 7.97
N ILE A 6 10.47 -24.54 8.85
CA ILE A 6 9.99 -23.18 8.77
C ILE A 6 10.67 -22.56 7.54
N HIS A 7 9.89 -22.21 6.52
CA HIS A 7 10.37 -21.66 5.24
C HIS A 7 10.58 -20.13 5.29
N THR A 8 10.70 -19.55 6.50
CA THR A 8 10.96 -18.12 6.65
C THR A 8 12.46 -17.87 6.65
N THR A 9 12.96 -17.22 5.62
CA THR A 9 14.32 -16.66 5.62
C THR A 9 14.32 -15.38 6.44
N GLU A 10 15.20 -15.29 7.45
CA GLU A 10 15.43 -14.03 8.16
C GLU A 10 15.96 -12.98 7.16
N LEU A 11 15.18 -11.92 6.94
CA LEU A 11 15.54 -10.85 6.00
C LEU A 11 16.43 -9.77 6.64
N GLY A 12 16.43 -9.66 7.97
CA GLY A 12 17.25 -8.69 8.71
C GLY A 12 16.69 -8.37 10.09
N CYS A 13 17.33 -7.42 10.77
CA CYS A 13 16.85 -6.84 12.02
C CYS A 13 16.69 -5.32 11.85
N ILE A 14 15.69 -4.74 12.51
CA ILE A 14 15.48 -3.29 12.55
C ILE A 14 15.77 -2.84 13.99
N ALA A 15 16.75 -1.96 14.15
CA ALA A 15 17.08 -1.35 15.43
C ALA A 15 17.35 0.14 15.22
N CYS A 16 16.40 0.99 15.64
CA CYS A 16 16.49 2.44 15.54
C CYS A 16 15.63 3.07 16.66
N ASP A 17 16.07 4.19 17.21
CA ASP A 17 15.39 4.91 18.30
C ASP A 17 14.03 5.47 17.85
N ASP A 18 13.90 5.81 16.56
CA ASP A 18 12.68 6.39 16.00
C ASP A 18 11.50 5.41 16.02
N LEU A 19 11.73 4.10 16.15
CA LEU A 19 10.67 3.10 16.28
C LEU A 19 9.75 3.38 17.48
N SER A 20 10.25 4.10 18.51
CA SER A 20 9.44 4.55 19.64
C SER A 20 8.25 5.41 19.22
N TYR A 21 8.37 6.22 18.14
CA TYR A 21 7.26 7.00 17.58
C TYR A 21 6.11 6.13 17.05
N LEU A 22 6.40 4.86 16.72
CA LEU A 22 5.41 3.90 16.22
C LEU A 22 4.90 2.96 17.32
N GLY A 23 5.32 3.18 18.57
CA GLY A 23 4.91 2.39 19.73
C GLY A 23 5.83 1.21 20.05
N ALA A 24 7.06 1.18 19.52
CA ALA A 24 8.06 0.21 19.95
C ALA A 24 8.42 0.38 21.44
N GLY A 25 8.80 -0.73 22.08
CA GLY A 25 9.10 -0.77 23.52
C GLY A 25 8.27 -1.78 24.31
N LYS A 26 7.36 -2.50 23.65
CA LYS A 26 6.64 -3.67 24.21
C LYS A 26 6.86 -4.89 23.32
N GLU A 27 6.96 -6.06 23.92
CA GLU A 27 7.02 -7.31 23.17
C GLU A 27 5.77 -7.46 22.27
N GLY A 28 5.96 -7.92 21.05
CA GLY A 28 4.87 -8.12 20.09
C GLY A 28 4.27 -6.84 19.49
N TRP A 29 4.84 -5.65 19.72
CA TRP A 29 4.29 -4.37 19.25
C TRP A 29 4.04 -4.33 17.72
N LEU A 30 4.91 -4.97 16.93
CA LEU A 30 4.80 -5.01 15.47
C LEU A 30 3.58 -5.82 15.00
N VAL A 31 3.27 -6.93 15.68
CA VAL A 31 2.19 -7.86 15.30
C VAL A 31 0.87 -7.50 16.00
N GLY A 32 0.95 -7.00 17.23
CA GLY A 32 -0.22 -6.71 18.06
C GLY A 32 -0.84 -5.33 17.83
N ASN A 33 -0.24 -4.47 17.00
CA ASN A 33 -0.74 -3.12 16.75
C ASN A 33 -1.54 -3.05 15.42
N PRO A 34 -2.88 -3.03 15.45
CA PRO A 34 -3.70 -2.96 14.24
C PRO A 34 -3.63 -1.60 13.52
N ASN A 35 -3.02 -0.58 14.15
CA ASN A 35 -2.83 0.73 13.54
C ASN A 35 -1.46 0.88 12.87
N LEU A 36 -0.61 -0.15 12.97
CA LEU A 36 0.69 -0.14 12.31
C LEU A 36 0.53 -0.62 10.87
N LEU A 37 0.88 0.25 9.94
CA LEU A 37 0.93 -0.04 8.51
C LEU A 37 2.37 -0.33 8.12
N THR A 38 2.55 -1.28 7.21
CA THR A 38 3.87 -1.71 6.75
C THR A 38 3.86 -1.84 5.23
N ALA A 39 4.83 -1.23 4.57
CA ALA A 39 5.09 -1.46 3.15
C ALA A 39 6.56 -1.89 3.00
N LEU A 40 6.78 -3.00 2.27
CA LEU A 40 8.11 -3.56 2.06
C LEU A 40 8.56 -3.27 0.64
N ASP A 41 9.82 -2.88 0.52
CA ASP A 41 10.58 -2.82 -0.72
C ASP A 41 11.83 -3.71 -0.60
N THR A 42 12.47 -3.98 -1.73
CA THR A 42 13.71 -4.78 -1.84
C THR A 42 14.79 -4.31 -0.87
N HIS A 43 14.94 -2.99 -0.69
CA HIS A 43 16.02 -2.41 0.10
C HIS A 43 15.55 -1.53 1.28
N SER A 44 14.24 -1.46 1.52
CA SER A 44 13.68 -0.59 2.56
C SER A 44 12.38 -1.15 3.13
N ILE A 45 12.01 -0.66 4.30
CA ILE A 45 10.69 -0.84 4.89
C ILE A 45 10.13 0.53 5.28
N ALA A 46 8.87 0.76 4.94
CA ALA A 46 8.12 1.90 5.44
C ALA A 46 7.15 1.41 6.51
N LEU A 47 7.21 2.05 7.68
CA LEU A 47 6.34 1.78 8.81
C LEU A 47 5.56 3.05 9.13
N ALA A 48 4.25 2.94 9.32
CA ALA A 48 3.43 4.09 9.68
C ALA A 48 2.45 3.78 10.78
N ASN A 49 2.22 4.77 11.65
CA ASN A 49 1.05 4.78 12.53
C ASN A 49 0.00 5.71 11.92
N ARG A 50 -0.91 6.26 12.73
CA ARG A 50 -1.97 7.17 12.26
C ARG A 50 -1.48 8.53 11.74
N SER A 51 -0.27 8.97 12.08
CA SER A 51 0.18 10.35 11.85
C SER A 51 1.65 10.50 11.45
N ILE A 52 2.44 9.43 11.52
CA ILE A 52 3.88 9.43 11.23
C ILE A 52 4.20 8.25 10.34
N ILE A 53 5.10 8.47 9.39
CA ILE A 53 5.71 7.45 8.54
C ILE A 53 7.22 7.48 8.80
N LEU A 54 7.82 6.31 9.03
CA LEU A 54 9.25 6.11 9.10
C LEU A 54 9.69 5.28 7.91
N LEU A 55 10.69 5.77 7.19
CA LEU A 55 11.36 5.05 6.11
C LEU A 55 12.69 4.54 6.65
N ILE A 56 12.87 3.22 6.60
CA ILE A 56 14.04 2.54 7.13
C ILE A 56 14.72 1.78 6.01
N HIS A 57 16.02 1.95 5.86
CA HIS A 57 16.81 1.33 4.79
C HIS A 57 17.66 0.17 5.32
N TRP A 58 17.76 -0.92 4.56
CA TRP A 58 18.60 -2.06 4.95
C TRP A 58 20.09 -1.70 4.78
N LEU A 59 20.91 -2.00 5.79
CA LEU A 59 22.35 -1.82 5.75
C LEU A 59 22.96 -2.73 4.65
N GLY A 60 23.41 -2.13 3.55
CA GLY A 60 24.01 -2.85 2.42
C GLY A 60 24.16 -2.05 1.12
N GLY A 61 23.40 -0.96 0.95
CA GLY A 61 23.60 -0.01 -0.14
C GLY A 61 24.54 1.12 0.27
N GLY A 62 25.75 1.17 -0.28
CA GLY A 62 26.69 2.26 -0.04
C GLY A 62 26.12 3.58 -0.58
N GLY A 63 25.49 4.36 0.29
CA GLY A 63 25.02 5.71 -0.04
C GLY A 63 23.98 6.22 0.93
N GLY A 64 24.43 6.97 1.94
CA GLY A 64 23.83 8.14 2.62
C GLY A 64 22.31 8.40 2.76
N ASP A 65 21.40 7.51 2.36
CA ASP A 65 19.97 7.66 2.63
C ASP A 65 19.72 7.29 4.08
N ALA A 66 19.77 8.31 4.94
CA ALA A 66 19.42 8.19 6.33
C ALA A 66 17.93 7.85 6.46
N ASP A 67 17.59 7.08 7.50
CA ASP A 67 16.21 6.86 7.90
C ASP A 67 15.48 8.21 7.95
N SER A 68 14.31 8.27 7.31
CA SER A 68 13.56 9.52 7.18
C SER A 68 12.21 9.44 7.84
N LYS A 69 11.81 10.54 8.48
CA LYS A 69 10.55 10.69 9.18
C LYS A 69 9.66 11.66 8.41
N ILE A 70 8.49 11.20 8.00
CA ILE A 70 7.48 12.00 7.33
C ILE A 70 6.32 12.21 8.30
N VAL A 71 5.93 13.47 8.48
CA VAL A 71 4.72 13.86 9.22
C VAL A 71 3.76 14.47 8.21
N PRO A 72 2.77 13.69 7.71
CA PRO A 72 1.81 14.22 6.75
C PRO A 72 1.01 15.39 7.33
N ASP A 73 0.69 16.36 6.48
CA ASP A 73 -0.21 17.47 6.81
C ASP A 73 -1.66 16.99 6.71
N LEU A 74 -2.12 16.41 7.82
CA LEU A 74 -3.48 15.88 7.98
C LEU A 74 -4.39 16.97 8.53
N SER A 75 -5.68 16.92 8.16
CA SER A 75 -6.68 17.89 8.60
C SER A 75 -6.67 18.01 10.14
N PRO A 76 -6.53 19.22 10.70
CA PRO A 76 -6.63 19.43 12.14
C PRO A 76 -8.09 19.45 12.63
N ILE A 77 -9.05 19.56 11.70
CA ILE A 77 -10.48 19.70 12.01
C ILE A 77 -11.18 18.34 11.91
N GLU A 78 -10.91 17.60 10.84
CA GLU A 78 -11.41 16.23 10.69
C GLU A 78 -10.45 15.28 11.42
N PRO A 79 -10.92 14.16 11.99
CA PRO A 79 -10.05 13.15 12.59
C PRO A 79 -9.34 12.34 11.48
N GLU A 80 -8.59 13.02 10.61
CA GLU A 80 -7.88 12.43 9.50
C GLU A 80 -6.67 11.64 10.01
N TYR A 81 -6.50 10.42 9.49
CA TYR A 81 -5.35 9.57 9.80
C TYR A 81 -4.89 8.79 8.58
N ILE A 82 -3.63 8.38 8.61
CA ILE A 82 -3.01 7.47 7.64
C ILE A 82 -3.71 6.11 7.74
N SER A 83 -4.33 5.68 6.64
CA SER A 83 -5.14 4.46 6.60
C SER A 83 -4.62 3.39 5.64
N ALA A 84 -3.74 3.76 4.72
CA ALA A 84 -3.04 2.86 3.82
C ALA A 84 -1.64 3.42 3.46
N LEU A 85 -0.69 2.53 3.19
CA LEU A 85 0.70 2.84 2.87
C LEU A 85 1.21 1.85 1.83
N GLU A 86 1.88 2.31 0.78
CA GLU A 86 2.49 1.44 -0.23
C GLU A 86 3.68 2.15 -0.92
N TRP A 87 4.69 1.37 -1.33
CA TRP A 87 5.79 1.88 -2.14
C TRP A 87 5.36 2.03 -3.60
N LEU A 88 5.72 3.14 -4.25
CA LEU A 88 5.66 3.26 -5.69
C LEU A 88 7.09 3.32 -6.25
N VAL A 89 7.43 2.38 -7.13
CA VAL A 89 8.75 2.25 -7.73
C VAL A 89 8.58 2.21 -9.25
N PHE A 90 9.00 3.26 -9.93
CA PHE A 90 8.92 3.41 -11.39
C PHE A 90 10.32 3.62 -11.95
N GLY A 91 10.95 2.55 -12.45
CA GLY A 91 12.35 2.59 -12.86
C GLY A 91 13.26 2.99 -11.69
N ASP A 92 13.95 4.12 -11.83
CA ASP A 92 14.85 4.68 -10.79
C ASP A 92 14.12 5.61 -9.80
N ILE A 93 12.84 5.92 -10.04
CA ILE A 93 12.06 6.79 -9.17
C ILE A 93 11.38 5.95 -8.09
N LYS A 94 11.61 6.31 -6.83
CA LYS A 94 10.99 5.67 -5.67
C LYS A 94 10.34 6.71 -4.78
N VAL A 95 9.06 6.52 -4.47
CA VAL A 95 8.24 7.40 -3.62
C VAL A 95 7.31 6.58 -2.73
N ILE A 96 6.71 7.25 -1.75
CA ILE A 96 5.73 6.65 -0.84
C ILE A 96 4.33 7.16 -1.16
N ALA A 97 3.40 6.24 -1.39
CA ALA A 97 1.99 6.55 -1.50
C ALA A 97 1.27 6.30 -0.17
N VAL A 98 0.38 7.24 0.18
CA VAL A 98 -0.36 7.26 1.43
C VAL A 98 -1.83 7.45 1.13
N GLY A 99 -2.67 6.57 1.67
CA GLY A 99 -4.12 6.76 1.68
C GLY A 99 -4.55 7.26 3.06
N THR A 100 -5.51 8.20 3.10
CA THR A 100 -6.05 8.72 4.35
C THR A 100 -7.48 8.25 4.62
N SER A 101 -7.91 8.40 5.87
CA SER A 101 -9.28 8.11 6.31
C SER A 101 -10.33 9.02 5.68
N CYS A 102 -9.94 10.18 5.15
CA CYS A 102 -10.80 11.11 4.43
C CYS A 102 -10.75 10.93 2.91
N GLY A 103 -9.98 9.93 2.44
CA GLY A 103 -9.96 9.51 1.04
C GLY A 103 -9.01 10.28 0.14
N TYR A 104 -8.03 10.96 0.74
CA TYR A 104 -6.92 11.55 0.01
C TYR A 104 -5.87 10.50 -0.32
N LEU A 105 -5.43 10.51 -1.58
CA LEU A 105 -4.17 9.92 -2.01
C LEU A 105 -3.09 10.99 -1.94
N LEU A 106 -2.07 10.74 -1.11
CA LEU A 106 -0.89 11.57 -0.98
C LEU A 106 0.32 10.82 -1.53
N ILE A 107 1.24 11.52 -2.19
CA ILE A 107 2.52 10.96 -2.65
C ILE A 107 3.63 11.81 -2.06
N TYR A 108 4.57 11.17 -1.38
CA TYR A 108 5.71 11.81 -0.72
C TYR A 108 7.04 11.37 -1.32
N SER A 109 7.98 12.31 -1.43
CA SER A 109 9.38 12.01 -1.68
C SER A 109 9.98 11.25 -0.49
N LEU A 110 11.10 10.57 -0.71
CA LEU A 110 11.84 9.91 0.40
C LEU A 110 12.39 10.90 1.43
N ARG A 111 12.46 12.19 1.07
CA ARG A 111 12.87 13.29 1.96
C ARG A 111 11.70 13.89 2.74
N GLY A 112 10.48 13.42 2.50
CA GLY A 112 9.26 13.90 3.16
C GLY A 112 8.58 15.08 2.49
N ASP A 113 8.98 15.46 1.27
CA ASP A 113 8.29 16.50 0.51
C ASP A 113 6.97 15.95 -0.05
N LEU A 114 5.86 16.69 0.13
CA LEU A 114 4.59 16.35 -0.52
C LEU A 114 4.69 16.63 -2.03
N ILE A 115 4.58 15.58 -2.82
CA ILE A 115 4.61 15.64 -4.29
C ILE A 115 3.22 15.83 -4.86
N HIS A 116 2.25 15.07 -4.35
CA HIS A 116 0.87 15.07 -4.85
C HIS A 116 -0.14 14.88 -3.73
N LYS A 117 -1.29 15.55 -3.83
CA LYS A 117 -2.45 15.37 -2.95
C LYS A 117 -3.72 15.44 -3.79
N GLN A 118 -4.54 14.39 -3.74
CA GLN A 118 -5.77 14.32 -4.51
C GLN A 118 -6.86 13.57 -3.74
N LEU A 119 -8.06 14.15 -3.68
CA LEU A 119 -9.24 13.46 -3.16
C LEU A 119 -9.69 12.41 -4.19
N VAL A 120 -9.67 11.14 -3.80
CA VAL A 120 -10.09 10.01 -4.65
C VAL A 120 -11.48 9.52 -4.26
N TYR A 121 -11.83 9.63 -2.99
CA TYR A 121 -13.09 9.16 -2.41
C TYR A 121 -13.46 9.98 -1.17
N THR A 122 -14.73 9.98 -0.78
CA THR A 122 -15.23 10.76 0.36
C THR A 122 -15.17 10.02 1.70
N GLY A 123 -14.32 8.99 1.79
CA GLY A 123 -14.19 8.16 2.98
C GLY A 123 -12.88 7.40 2.99
N ARG A 124 -12.74 6.45 3.91
CA ARG A 124 -11.45 5.79 4.17
C ARG A 124 -10.95 4.99 2.96
N ILE A 125 -9.70 5.26 2.57
CA ILE A 125 -8.93 4.34 1.71
C ILE A 125 -8.50 3.13 2.57
N PHE A 126 -8.86 1.93 2.13
CA PHE A 126 -8.52 0.69 2.84
C PHE A 126 -7.16 0.16 2.48
N LYS A 127 -6.75 0.33 1.22
CA LYS A 127 -5.53 -0.26 0.73
C LYS A 127 -5.02 0.45 -0.52
N LEU A 128 -3.71 0.50 -0.64
CA LEU A 128 -3.03 0.82 -1.89
C LEU A 128 -2.38 -0.46 -2.41
N ARG A 129 -2.41 -0.66 -3.72
CA ARG A 129 -1.78 -1.81 -4.36
C ARG A 129 -1.12 -1.39 -5.65
N VAL A 130 0.14 -1.75 -5.82
CA VAL A 130 0.84 -1.64 -7.10
C VAL A 130 0.80 -3.00 -7.79
N ARG A 131 0.47 -3.00 -9.08
CA ARG A 131 0.53 -4.18 -9.94
C ARG A 131 1.40 -3.87 -11.14
N GLY A 132 2.44 -4.67 -11.36
CA GLY A 132 3.11 -4.73 -12.65
C GLY A 132 2.55 -5.91 -13.45
N THR A 133 2.05 -5.68 -14.67
CA THR A 133 1.85 -6.79 -15.60
C THR A 133 3.21 -7.17 -16.18
N LYS A 134 3.66 -8.40 -15.93
CA LYS A 134 4.93 -8.92 -16.45
C LYS A 134 4.93 -8.83 -17.98
N ARG A 135 6.02 -8.30 -18.55
CA ARG A 135 6.23 -8.12 -19.99
C ARG A 135 6.08 -9.44 -20.75
N ASP A 136 5.30 -9.42 -21.83
CA ASP A 136 5.68 -10.14 -23.05
C ASP A 136 6.62 -9.22 -23.85
N GLN A 137 7.68 -9.80 -24.41
CA GLN A 137 8.94 -9.17 -24.80
C GLN A 137 8.88 -8.13 -25.97
N MET A 138 7.70 -7.64 -26.35
CA MET A 138 7.48 -6.83 -27.57
C MET A 138 6.96 -5.40 -27.37
N GLN A 139 6.64 -4.94 -26.16
CA GLN A 139 6.11 -3.57 -25.95
C GLN A 139 6.88 -2.79 -24.88
N GLU A 140 7.39 -1.61 -25.27
CA GLU A 140 8.30 -0.74 -24.50
C GLU A 140 7.63 0.15 -23.45
N THR A 141 6.45 -0.21 -22.92
CA THR A 141 5.81 0.57 -21.85
C THR A 141 5.42 -0.36 -20.69
N SER A 142 5.94 -0.06 -19.49
CA SER A 142 5.52 -0.73 -18.26
C SER A 142 4.08 -0.37 -17.95
N LEU A 143 3.17 -1.35 -18.07
CA LEU A 143 1.77 -1.26 -17.63
C LEU A 143 1.69 -1.49 -16.11
N GLU A 144 2.46 -0.71 -15.37
CA GLU A 144 2.28 -0.65 -13.92
C GLU A 144 0.97 0.08 -13.62
N GLU A 145 0.22 -0.41 -12.65
CA GLU A 145 -1.05 0.16 -12.25
C GLU A 145 -1.07 0.34 -10.74
N VAL A 146 -1.58 1.49 -10.30
CA VAL A 146 -1.77 1.78 -8.88
C VAL A 146 -3.27 1.76 -8.58
N CYS A 147 -3.66 0.83 -7.72
CA CYS A 147 -5.04 0.64 -7.30
C CYS A 147 -5.26 1.22 -5.90
N VAL A 148 -6.24 2.11 -5.78
CA VAL A 148 -6.76 2.62 -4.51
C VAL A 148 -8.04 1.86 -4.18
N VAL A 149 -8.00 1.06 -3.13
CA VAL A 149 -9.13 0.21 -2.71
C VAL A 149 -9.95 0.94 -1.65
N MET A 150 -11.24 1.08 -1.92
CA MET A 150 -12.22 1.81 -1.12
C MET A 150 -13.46 0.92 -0.89
N PRO A 151 -14.38 1.29 0.02
CA PRO A 151 -15.63 0.57 0.20
C PRO A 151 -16.40 0.41 -1.13
N GLY A 152 -16.54 -0.83 -1.60
CA GLY A 152 -17.34 -1.18 -2.78
C GLY A 152 -16.77 -0.75 -4.14
N THR A 153 -15.59 -0.13 -4.16
CA THR A 153 -15.04 0.48 -5.37
C THR A 153 -13.51 0.48 -5.37
N VAL A 154 -12.90 0.37 -6.55
CA VAL A 154 -11.46 0.51 -6.77
C VAL A 154 -11.20 1.63 -7.76
N ALA A 155 -10.32 2.57 -7.42
CA ALA A 155 -9.80 3.53 -8.40
C ALA A 155 -8.48 3.02 -8.96
N ARG A 156 -8.36 2.96 -10.28
CA ARG A 156 -7.17 2.49 -11.00
C ARG A 156 -6.49 3.67 -11.67
N PHE A 157 -5.24 3.90 -11.29
CA PHE A 157 -4.36 4.90 -11.88
C PHE A 157 -3.37 4.20 -12.80
N GLU A 158 -3.16 4.77 -13.98
CA GLU A 158 -2.13 4.28 -14.89
C GLU A 158 -0.75 4.69 -14.37
N GLY A 159 0.16 3.73 -14.27
CA GLY A 159 1.53 3.98 -13.80
C GLY A 159 2.29 4.95 -14.70
N SER A 160 1.99 4.97 -16.00
CA SER A 160 2.61 5.90 -16.95
C SER A 160 2.28 7.37 -16.64
N ASP A 161 1.05 7.65 -16.18
CA ASP A 161 0.63 9.00 -15.77
C ASP A 161 1.35 9.42 -14.48
N ILE A 162 1.42 8.51 -13.50
CA ILE A 162 2.12 8.76 -12.25
C ILE A 162 3.61 8.98 -12.50
N GLN A 163 4.23 8.12 -13.30
CA GLN A 163 5.65 8.23 -13.64
C GLN A 163 5.95 9.56 -14.33
N ARG A 164 5.16 9.97 -15.34
CA ARG A 164 5.33 11.27 -16.01
C ARG A 164 5.21 12.45 -15.04
N MET A 165 4.25 12.40 -14.12
CA MET A 165 4.08 13.41 -13.08
C MET A 165 5.32 13.47 -12.16
N LEU A 166 5.84 12.32 -11.73
CA LEU A 166 7.02 12.23 -10.87
C LEU A 166 8.28 12.73 -11.59
N GLU A 167 8.52 12.29 -12.82
CA GLU A 167 9.65 12.75 -13.65
C GLU A 167 9.64 14.27 -13.81
N ARG A 168 8.45 14.86 -14.02
CA ARG A 168 8.28 16.29 -14.09
C ARG A 168 8.61 16.97 -12.76
N TRP A 169 8.07 16.47 -11.65
CA TRP A 169 8.34 17.00 -10.30
C TRP A 169 9.83 17.00 -9.98
N PHE A 170 10.52 15.88 -10.19
CA PHE A 170 11.96 15.78 -9.94
C PHE A 170 12.76 16.69 -10.86
N ARG A 171 12.43 16.74 -12.16
CA ARG A 171 13.12 17.63 -13.12
C ARG A 171 13.03 19.11 -12.72
N GLU A 172 11.84 19.56 -12.33
CA GLU A 172 11.63 20.95 -11.87
C GLU A 172 12.35 21.23 -10.55
N ARG A 173 12.42 20.24 -9.64
CA ARG A 173 13.13 20.38 -8.36
C ARG A 173 14.66 20.46 -8.53
N TYR A 174 15.22 19.74 -9.50
CA TYR A 174 16.66 19.74 -9.79
C TYR A 174 17.11 20.91 -10.67
N SER A 175 16.22 21.55 -11.44
CA SER A 175 16.57 22.69 -12.32
C SER A 175 16.76 24.03 -11.59
N GLY A 176 16.59 24.08 -10.27
CA GLY A 176 16.95 25.25 -9.45
C GLY A 176 16.04 26.47 -9.58
N SER A 177 14.89 26.35 -10.24
CA SER A 177 13.91 27.44 -10.40
C SER A 177 13.12 27.68 -9.11
N TRP A 178 13.79 28.25 -8.10
CA TRP A 178 13.22 28.63 -6.79
C TRP A 178 12.80 30.12 -6.73
N ASP A 179 12.33 30.69 -7.84
CA ASP A 179 11.60 31.95 -7.77
C ASP A 179 10.18 31.66 -7.23
N HIS A 180 9.99 31.89 -5.93
CA HIS A 180 8.74 31.69 -5.19
C HIS A 180 7.57 32.50 -5.80
N PRO A 181 6.31 32.17 -5.45
CA PRO A 181 5.76 32.86 -4.29
C PRO A 181 5.02 31.91 -3.34
N ASN A 182 5.44 32.00 -2.08
CA ASN A 182 4.61 31.81 -0.91
C ASN A 182 3.47 32.87 -0.93
N ASN A 183 2.51 32.74 -1.85
CA ASN A 183 1.21 33.45 -1.89
C ASN A 183 0.40 33.05 -3.15
N ARG A 184 -0.09 31.81 -3.22
CA ARG A 184 -1.34 31.55 -3.94
C ARG A 184 -2.37 31.28 -2.87
N GLY A 185 -3.41 32.11 -2.86
CA GLY A 185 -4.40 32.20 -1.80
C GLY A 185 -4.90 30.83 -1.35
N LEU A 186 -5.11 30.73 -0.05
CA LEU A 186 -5.63 29.59 0.71
C LEU A 186 -7.08 29.19 0.31
N GLU A 187 -7.53 29.55 -0.90
CA GLU A 187 -8.90 29.40 -1.40
C GLU A 187 -8.88 28.74 -2.80
N ASP A 188 -8.13 27.65 -2.96
CA ASP A 188 -8.42 26.50 -3.85
C ASP A 188 -7.24 25.50 -3.73
N SER A 189 -7.07 24.89 -2.56
CA SER A 189 -5.90 24.06 -2.24
C SER A 189 -6.00 22.69 -2.93
N GLY A 190 -5.58 22.58 -4.19
CA GLY A 190 -5.75 21.30 -4.91
C GLY A 190 -4.93 21.00 -6.16
N ASP A 191 -4.03 21.86 -6.65
CA ASP A 191 -3.29 21.58 -7.89
C ASP A 191 -1.76 21.57 -7.69
N PHE A 192 -1.27 20.46 -7.12
CA PHE A 192 0.11 20.04 -7.26
C PHE A 192 0.22 19.16 -8.52
N PHE A 193 1.00 19.60 -9.52
CA PHE A 193 1.32 18.90 -10.79
C PHE A 193 0.16 18.42 -11.70
N GLY A 194 -1.08 18.70 -11.31
CA GLY A 194 -2.30 18.36 -12.05
C GLY A 194 -2.95 17.08 -11.54
N ARG A 195 -4.28 16.99 -11.69
CA ARG A 195 -5.07 15.83 -11.29
C ARG A 195 -4.66 14.58 -12.07
N LEU A 196 -4.24 13.54 -11.36
CA LEU A 196 -4.00 12.23 -11.97
C LEU A 196 -5.34 11.61 -12.41
N PRO A 197 -5.47 11.22 -13.69
CA PRO A 197 -6.66 10.52 -14.15
C PRO A 197 -6.72 9.13 -13.53
N TYR A 198 -7.94 8.66 -13.27
CA TYR A 198 -8.17 7.30 -12.80
C TYR A 198 -9.51 6.77 -13.31
N GLN A 199 -9.57 5.45 -13.46
CA GLN A 199 -10.81 4.74 -13.77
C GLN A 199 -11.43 4.20 -12.48
N LEU A 200 -12.74 4.32 -12.35
CA LEU A 200 -13.47 3.84 -11.19
C LEU A 200 -14.17 2.51 -11.49
N TRP A 201 -13.87 1.49 -10.70
CA TRP A 201 -14.36 0.13 -10.86
C TRP A 201 -15.25 -0.23 -9.68
N ASN A 202 -16.54 -0.48 -9.93
CA ASN A 202 -17.48 -0.88 -8.90
C ASN A 202 -17.36 -2.38 -8.61
N VAL A 203 -17.02 -2.72 -7.38
CA VAL A 203 -16.96 -4.10 -6.89
C VAL A 203 -18.32 -4.44 -6.28
N ASN A 204 -19.32 -4.60 -7.15
CA ASN A 204 -20.67 -4.95 -6.71
C ASN A 204 -20.71 -6.41 -6.23
N LYS A 205 -21.55 -6.74 -5.24
CA LYS A 205 -21.64 -8.09 -4.63
C LYS A 205 -22.04 -9.22 -5.60
N TYR A 206 -22.37 -8.91 -6.85
CA TYR A 206 -22.91 -9.83 -7.86
C TYR A 206 -22.16 -9.77 -9.21
N GLY A 207 -20.98 -9.17 -9.26
CA GLY A 207 -20.17 -9.06 -10.49
C GLY A 207 -19.28 -10.29 -10.76
N SER A 208 -19.06 -10.61 -12.04
CA SER A 208 -18.16 -11.66 -12.53
C SER A 208 -16.78 -11.59 -11.86
N CYS A 209 -16.37 -12.73 -11.31
CA CYS A 209 -15.30 -12.95 -10.34
C CYS A 209 -13.87 -12.77 -10.87
N VAL A 210 -13.57 -11.71 -11.62
CA VAL A 210 -12.22 -11.50 -12.17
C VAL A 210 -11.27 -10.86 -11.12
N ASP A 211 -11.83 -10.24 -10.06
CA ASP A 211 -11.06 -9.36 -9.15
C ASP A 211 -10.98 -9.80 -7.67
N ALA A 212 -11.27 -11.06 -7.35
CA ALA A 212 -11.12 -11.58 -5.98
C ALA A 212 -9.67 -11.47 -5.44
N ALA A 213 -8.68 -11.41 -6.35
CA ALA A 213 -7.29 -11.15 -5.99
C ALA A 213 -7.03 -9.71 -5.51
N ILE A 214 -7.90 -8.74 -5.81
CA ILE A 214 -7.76 -7.33 -5.41
C ILE A 214 -8.22 -7.11 -3.97
N THR A 215 -9.36 -7.70 -3.60
CA THR A 215 -9.96 -7.53 -2.26
C THR A 215 -9.32 -8.44 -1.21
N GLY A 216 -8.61 -9.50 -1.62
CA GLY A 216 -8.08 -10.52 -0.72
C GLY A 216 -9.18 -11.34 -0.04
N VAL A 217 -10.43 -11.17 -0.45
CA VAL A 217 -11.57 -11.97 0.00
C VAL A 217 -11.70 -13.11 -0.99
N MET A 218 -11.13 -14.27 -0.66
CA MET A 218 -11.57 -15.49 -1.33
C MET A 218 -13.07 -15.64 -1.08
N PRO A 219 -13.91 -15.83 -2.11
CA PRO A 219 -15.22 -16.37 -1.85
C PRO A 219 -15.02 -17.69 -1.09
N PRO A 220 -15.83 -17.98 -0.04
CA PRO A 220 -15.75 -19.25 0.63
C PRO A 220 -15.83 -20.38 -0.42
N PRO A 221 -15.00 -21.43 -0.32
CA PRO A 221 -15.02 -22.51 -1.30
C PRO A 221 -16.46 -23.02 -1.43
N LEU A 222 -16.95 -23.02 -2.66
CA LEU A 222 -18.27 -23.54 -3.02
C LEU A 222 -18.28 -25.06 -2.75
N MET A 223 -18.56 -25.45 -1.51
CA MET A 223 -19.15 -26.75 -1.19
C MET A 223 -20.65 -26.55 -1.08
N GLU A 224 -21.31 -26.85 -2.20
CA GLU A 224 -22.66 -27.40 -2.32
C GLU A 224 -23.68 -27.02 -1.25
N LEU A 225 -24.52 -26.04 -1.62
CA LEU A 225 -25.84 -25.90 -1.06
C LEU A 225 -26.74 -27.03 -1.60
N GLN A 226 -26.58 -28.25 -1.08
CA GLN A 226 -27.51 -29.36 -1.33
C GLN A 226 -28.13 -29.84 -0.01
N LEU A 227 -29.21 -29.14 0.34
CA LEU A 227 -30.47 -29.65 0.92
C LEU A 227 -30.41 -30.75 2.02
N LEU A 228 -30.82 -30.30 3.20
CA LEU A 228 -31.98 -30.80 3.96
C LEU A 228 -31.95 -32.23 4.55
N LEU A 229 -32.27 -32.27 5.86
CA LEU A 229 -32.78 -33.40 6.65
C LEU A 229 -31.80 -34.53 6.94
N LEU A 230 -31.28 -34.55 8.18
CA LEU A 230 -31.62 -35.59 9.14
C LEU A 230 -31.15 -35.23 10.56
N LEU A 231 -32.14 -35.17 11.43
CA LEU A 231 -32.17 -35.39 12.87
C LEU A 231 -30.88 -35.86 13.58
N ALA A 232 -30.60 -35.15 14.68
CA ALA A 232 -30.11 -35.65 15.96
C ALA A 232 -28.65 -36.11 16.12
N SER A 233 -28.11 -35.75 17.29
CA SER A 233 -26.97 -36.33 18.01
C SER A 233 -25.56 -35.75 17.77
N GLN A 234 -25.13 -34.96 18.77
CA GLN A 234 -23.85 -34.99 19.50
C GLN A 234 -22.53 -35.46 18.83
N VAL A 235 -21.51 -34.68 19.18
CA VAL A 235 -20.05 -34.94 19.24
C VAL A 235 -19.19 -34.49 18.04
N SER A 236 -18.28 -33.58 18.36
CA SER A 236 -17.18 -33.07 17.54
C SER A 236 -16.06 -34.10 17.35
N ILE A 237 -15.45 -34.11 16.15
CA ILE A 237 -14.00 -34.11 15.87
C ILE A 237 -13.82 -34.31 14.36
N ILE A 238 -13.11 -33.41 13.68
CA ILE A 238 -12.55 -33.68 12.34
C ILE A 238 -11.09 -33.21 12.32
N THR A 239 -10.18 -34.19 12.34
CA THR A 239 -8.80 -34.06 11.87
C THR A 239 -8.79 -34.13 10.34
N VAL A 240 -8.13 -33.19 9.67
CA VAL A 240 -7.93 -33.25 8.22
C VAL A 240 -6.44 -33.48 7.92
N GLN A 241 -6.15 -34.64 7.33
CA GLN A 241 -4.90 -34.94 6.63
C GLN A 241 -5.14 -34.79 5.12
N SER A 242 -4.20 -34.19 4.39
CA SER A 242 -4.23 -34.10 2.93
C SER A 242 -3.46 -35.26 2.28
N PRO A 243 -3.95 -35.85 1.18
CA PRO A 243 -3.23 -36.89 0.45
C PRO A 243 -2.04 -36.31 -0.33
N TRP A 244 -0.92 -37.00 -0.28
CA TRP A 244 0.11 -36.93 -1.31
C TRP A 244 -0.39 -37.75 -2.51
N GLU A 245 -0.33 -37.18 -3.72
CA GLU A 245 -0.29 -38.00 -4.93
C GLU A 245 1.01 -37.74 -5.68
N ILE A 246 1.69 -38.86 -5.89
CA ILE A 246 2.99 -39.05 -6.51
C ILE A 246 2.79 -39.01 -8.03
N MET A 247 3.86 -38.58 -8.71
CA MET A 247 4.15 -38.62 -10.15
C MET A 247 3.64 -39.88 -10.88
N PRO A 248 3.56 -39.81 -12.22
CA PRO A 248 4.70 -40.33 -13.00
C PRO A 248 5.51 -39.25 -13.71
#